data_AF-A0A8S2XK16-F1
#
_entry.id   AF-A0A8S2XK16-F1
#
_cell.length_a   1.000
_cell.length_b   1.000
_cell.length_c   1.000
_cell.angle_alpha   90.00
_cell.angle_beta   90.00
_cell.angle_gamma   90.00
#
_symmetry.space_group_name_H-M   'P 1'
#
loop_
_entity.id
_entity.type
_entity.pdbx_description
1 polymer ?
#
loop_
_entity_poly.entity_id
_entity_poly.type
_entity_poly.pdbx_seq_one_letter_code
_entity_poly.pdbx_strand_id
1 'polypeptide(L)'
;QVFYDQFQIGPWSGQEFFESWFQQANYPIVSAQIRQENGTNDVYLYLTQSRYFLNNEPYYDLYPTNRFNYTWLIPLICSFGNDSTTIVRSIAFKDRESKIKLDSWYKYVHCDEDFSGYYLMDYDSTNWEELANVMIN
;
A
#
# COMPACT_ATOMS: atom_id res chain seq x y z
N GLN A 1 -11.62 -28.70 5.10
CA GLN A 1 -11.66 -27.51 4.24
C GLN A 1 -11.56 -26.32 5.15
N VAL A 2 -10.52 -25.51 5.01
CA VAL A 2 -10.35 -24.30 5.81
C VAL A 2 -11.26 -23.23 5.20
N PHE A 3 -11.88 -22.38 6.02
CA PHE A 3 -12.84 -21.35 5.56
C PHE A 3 -12.31 -20.51 4.39
N TYR A 4 -10.99 -20.31 4.33
CA TYR A 4 -10.32 -19.46 3.36
C TYR A 4 -10.10 -20.07 1.97
N ASP A 5 -10.22 -21.40 1.83
CA ASP A 5 -9.86 -22.13 0.59
C ASP A 5 -10.79 -21.81 -0.60
N GLN A 6 -11.95 -21.21 -0.33
CA GLN A 6 -12.97 -20.87 -1.32
C GLN A 6 -12.79 -19.48 -1.94
N PHE A 7 -11.90 -18.65 -1.40
CA PHE A 7 -11.74 -17.26 -1.83
C PHE A 7 -10.59 -17.10 -2.82
N GLN A 8 -10.73 -16.11 -3.70
CA GLN A 8 -9.68 -15.58 -4.56
C GLN A 8 -9.62 -14.07 -4.34
N ILE A 9 -8.48 -13.55 -3.88
CA ILE A 9 -8.30 -12.13 -3.55
C ILE A 9 -7.34 -11.52 -4.57
N GLY A 10 -7.89 -10.88 -5.59
CA GLY A 10 -7.10 -10.41 -6.74
C GLY A 10 -6.31 -11.57 -7.37
N PRO A 11 -4.97 -11.48 -7.49
CA PRO A 11 -4.16 -12.56 -8.06
C PRO A 11 -3.86 -13.70 -7.08
N TRP A 12 -4.20 -13.58 -5.80
CA TRP A 12 -3.82 -14.54 -4.77
C TRP A 12 -4.95 -15.48 -4.38
N SER A 13 -4.59 -16.72 -4.04
CA SER A 13 -5.53 -17.62 -3.38
C SER A 13 -5.91 -17.06 -2.01
N GLY A 14 -7.11 -17.40 -1.53
CA GLY A 14 -7.55 -17.03 -0.19
C GLY A 14 -6.57 -17.51 0.87
N GLN A 15 -6.17 -18.79 0.82
CA GLN A 15 -5.18 -19.35 1.74
C GLN A 15 -3.91 -18.49 1.82
N GLU A 16 -3.29 -18.17 0.68
CA GLU A 16 -2.06 -17.37 0.65
C GLU A 16 -2.26 -15.96 1.23
N PHE A 17 -3.36 -15.30 0.85
CA PHE A 17 -3.73 -13.99 1.35
C PHE A 17 -3.86 -14.01 2.88
N PHE A 18 -4.72 -14.88 3.42
CA PHE A 18 -5.01 -14.92 4.85
C PHE A 18 -3.81 -15.40 5.69
N GLU A 19 -2.94 -16.26 5.16
CA GLU A 19 -1.68 -16.60 5.83
C GLU A 19 -0.76 -15.39 5.97
N SER A 20 -0.71 -14.49 4.98
CA SER A 20 0.09 -13.26 5.06
C SER A 20 -0.42 -12.32 6.17
N TRP A 21 -1.73 -12.34 6.46
CA TRP A 21 -2.36 -11.46 7.45
C TRP A 21 -2.46 -12.07 8.86
N PHE A 22 -2.78 -13.35 8.99
CA PHE A 22 -3.13 -13.96 10.28
C PHE A 22 -1.99 -14.68 11.00
N GLN A 23 -0.90 -14.98 10.30
CA GLN A 23 0.25 -15.68 10.89
C GLN A 23 1.39 -14.73 11.27
N GLN A 24 1.16 -13.42 11.25
CA GLN A 24 2.13 -12.39 11.59
C GLN A 24 1.46 -11.36 12.49
N ALA A 25 2.18 -10.84 13.49
CA ALA A 25 1.62 -9.84 14.40
C ALA A 25 1.65 -8.43 13.79
N ASN A 26 0.68 -7.61 14.19
CA ASN A 26 0.43 -6.23 13.73
C ASN A 26 -0.07 -6.14 12.28
N TYR A 27 0.13 -4.97 11.67
CA TYR A 27 -0.33 -4.59 10.33
C TYR A 27 0.76 -3.75 9.63
N PRO A 28 0.70 -3.62 8.30
CA PRO A 28 1.66 -2.82 7.57
C PRO A 28 1.36 -1.33 7.64
N ILE A 29 2.42 -0.54 7.56
CA ILE A 29 2.37 0.82 7.03
C ILE A 29 2.84 0.79 5.57
N VAL A 30 2.06 1.41 4.69
CA VAL A 30 2.30 1.47 3.25
C VAL A 30 2.68 2.91 2.89
N SER A 31 3.89 3.11 2.38
CA SER A 31 4.30 4.42 1.86
C SER A 31 4.04 4.49 0.36
N ALA A 32 3.44 5.59 -0.11
CA ALA A 32 3.17 5.82 -1.53
C ALA A 32 3.71 7.18 -1.98
N GLN A 33 4.48 7.19 -3.07
CA GLN A 33 5.11 8.39 -3.61
C GLN A 33 5.10 8.40 -5.13
N ILE A 34 4.62 9.48 -5.72
CA ILE A 34 4.70 9.70 -7.17
C ILE A 34 6.03 10.41 -7.45
N ARG A 35 6.86 9.82 -8.31
CA ARG A 35 8.14 10.42 -8.69
C ARG A 35 8.38 10.30 -10.18
N GLN A 36 9.04 11.31 -10.73
CA GLN A 36 9.58 11.26 -12.09
C GLN A 36 10.97 10.62 -12.04
N GLU A 37 11.24 9.70 -12.95
CA GLU A 37 12.55 9.06 -13.03
C GLU A 37 13.59 10.03 -13.63
N ASN A 38 14.72 10.17 -12.95
CA ASN A 38 15.78 11.10 -13.33
C ASN A 38 16.26 10.87 -14.77
N GLY A 39 16.32 11.95 -15.55
CA GLY A 39 16.77 11.91 -16.94
C GLY A 39 15.74 11.35 -17.92
N THR A 40 14.49 11.13 -17.50
CA THR A 40 13.39 10.70 -18.38
C THR A 40 12.12 11.51 -18.10
N ASN A 41 11.10 11.35 -18.96
CA ASN A 41 9.74 11.86 -18.71
C ASN A 41 8.82 10.79 -18.11
N ASP A 42 9.37 9.63 -17.71
CA ASP A 42 8.57 8.57 -17.12
C ASP A 42 8.23 8.90 -15.66
N VAL A 43 6.96 8.71 -15.31
CA VAL A 43 6.46 8.89 -13.95
C VAL A 43 6.11 7.53 -13.37
N TYR A 44 6.43 7.33 -12.09
CA TYR A 44 6.17 6.08 -11.38
C TYR A 44 5.55 6.34 -10.02
N LEU A 45 4.68 5.43 -9.60
CA LEU A 45 4.31 5.24 -8.21
C LEU A 45 5.32 4.29 -7.56
N TYR A 46 5.97 4.78 -6.51
CA TYR A 46 6.81 3.99 -5.62
C TYR A 46 6.00 3.62 -4.40
N LEU A 47 5.90 2.31 -4.14
CA LEU A 47 5.24 1.76 -2.98
C LEU A 47 6.28 1.07 -2.10
N THR A 48 6.19 1.27 -0.80
CA THR A 48 6.91 0.45 0.18
C THR A 48 5.96 -0.04 1.26
N GLN A 49 6.27 -1.19 1.86
CA GLN A 49 5.58 -1.66 3.05
C GLN A 49 6.58 -2.08 4.11
N SER A 50 6.23 -1.79 5.36
CA SER A 50 6.94 -2.31 6.53
C SER A 50 5.97 -2.56 7.67
N ARG A 51 6.39 -3.36 8.65
CA ARG A 51 5.60 -3.58 9.87
C ARG A 51 5.49 -2.29 10.65
N TYR A 52 4.28 -1.88 10.98
CA TYR A 52 4.08 -0.70 11.81
C TYR A 52 4.45 -0.97 13.28
N PHE A 53 5.16 -0.02 13.88
CA PHE A 53 5.49 0.01 15.31
C PHE A 53 5.28 1.43 15.84
N LEU A 54 4.58 1.55 16.97
CA LEU A 54 4.34 2.85 17.64
C LEU A 54 5.59 3.41 18.34
N ASN A 55 6.51 2.54 18.79
CA ASN A 55 7.65 2.92 19.62
C ASN A 55 8.95 2.24 19.13
N ASN A 56 10.10 2.84 19.47
CA ASN A 56 11.44 2.27 19.28
C ASN A 56 11.79 1.14 20.29
N GLU A 57 10.81 0.64 21.05
CA GLU A 57 11.05 -0.47 21.95
C GLU A 57 11.39 -1.72 21.13
N PRO A 58 12.47 -2.46 21.49
CA PRO A 58 12.82 -3.68 20.80
C PRO A 58 11.69 -4.68 20.99
N TYR A 59 10.84 -4.81 19.97
CA TYR A 59 9.89 -5.89 19.90
C TYR A 59 10.71 -7.14 19.65
N TYR A 60 10.97 -7.90 20.71
CA TYR A 60 11.42 -9.28 20.54
C TYR A 60 10.37 -9.95 19.68
N ASP A 61 10.77 -10.52 18.54
CA ASP A 61 9.87 -11.32 17.71
C ASP A 61 9.49 -12.56 18.52
N LEU A 62 8.44 -12.41 19.34
CA LEU A 62 7.86 -13.47 20.16
C LEU A 62 7.24 -14.58 19.30
N TYR A 63 7.13 -14.33 17.99
CA TYR A 63 6.59 -15.23 16.99
C TYR A 63 7.62 -15.48 15.90
N PRO A 64 7.84 -16.75 15.48
CA PRO A 64 8.71 -17.04 14.36
C PRO A 64 8.21 -16.33 13.11
N THR A 65 9.14 -15.70 12.37
CA THR A 65 8.82 -15.14 11.05
C THR A 65 8.37 -16.28 10.13
N ASN A 66 7.19 -16.12 9.53
CA ASN A 66 6.69 -17.06 8.54
C ASN A 66 7.31 -16.75 7.16
N ARG A 67 6.87 -17.46 6.11
CA ARG A 67 7.36 -17.28 4.73
C ARG A 67 7.20 -15.86 4.16
N PHE A 68 6.34 -15.03 4.74
CA PHE A 68 6.09 -13.66 4.30
C PHE A 68 7.00 -12.64 4.99
N ASN A 69 7.67 -12.97 6.11
CA ASN A 69 8.72 -12.14 6.72
C ASN A 69 8.35 -10.64 6.86
N TYR A 70 7.18 -10.39 7.42
CA TYR A 70 6.53 -9.09 7.57
C TYR A 70 6.37 -8.32 6.25
N THR A 71 6.00 -9.05 5.19
CA THR A 71 5.26 -8.50 4.07
C THR A 71 3.85 -9.05 4.07
N TRP A 72 2.95 -8.29 3.47
CA TRP A 72 1.55 -8.61 3.33
C TRP A 72 1.15 -8.55 1.87
N LEU A 73 0.15 -9.34 1.52
CA LEU A 73 -0.53 -9.27 0.24
C LEU A 73 -1.64 -8.23 0.38
N ILE A 74 -1.41 -7.02 -0.15
CA ILE A 74 -2.24 -5.84 0.08
C ILE A 74 -2.96 -5.46 -1.22
N PRO A 75 -4.30 -5.61 -1.29
CA PRO A 75 -5.11 -5.12 -2.40
C PRO A 75 -5.35 -3.62 -2.18
N LEU A 76 -4.55 -2.79 -2.83
CA LEU A 76 -4.70 -1.34 -2.75
C LEU A 76 -5.74 -0.90 -3.78
N ILE A 77 -6.68 -0.05 -3.34
CA ILE A 77 -7.50 0.77 -4.24
C ILE A 77 -7.02 2.20 -4.04
N CYS A 78 -6.52 2.81 -5.11
CA CYS A 78 -5.91 4.13 -5.07
C CYS A 78 -6.55 5.06 -6.08
N SER A 79 -6.94 6.25 -5.60
CA SER A 79 -7.33 7.40 -6.39
C SER A 79 -6.10 8.24 -6.72
N PHE A 80 -5.97 8.60 -7.99
CA PHE A 80 -4.94 9.47 -8.50
C PHE A 80 -5.61 10.72 -9.06
N GLY A 81 -5.30 11.87 -8.48
CA GLY A 81 -5.98 13.11 -8.80
C GLY A 81 -5.08 14.17 -9.41
N ASN A 82 -5.71 14.98 -10.25
CA ASN A 82 -5.23 16.25 -10.80
C ASN A 82 -6.37 17.27 -10.69
N ASP A 83 -6.12 18.53 -11.07
CA ASP A 83 -7.07 19.65 -10.92
C ASP A 83 -8.47 19.44 -11.52
N SER A 84 -8.62 18.53 -12.48
CA SER A 84 -9.87 18.33 -13.22
C SER A 84 -10.34 16.88 -13.29
N THR A 85 -9.53 15.93 -12.84
CA THR A 85 -9.80 14.50 -13.04
C THR A 85 -9.23 13.68 -11.90
N THR A 86 -10.03 12.73 -11.42
CA THR A 86 -9.57 11.65 -10.53
C THR A 86 -9.82 10.31 -11.20
N ILE A 87 -8.82 9.44 -11.18
CA ILE A 87 -8.95 8.07 -11.65
C ILE A 87 -8.68 7.08 -10.51
N VAL A 88 -9.38 5.95 -10.51
CA VAL A 88 -9.21 4.90 -9.51
C VAL A 88 -8.47 3.72 -10.15
N ARG A 89 -7.47 3.16 -9.45
CA ARG A 89 -6.76 1.94 -9.87
C ARG A 89 -6.69 0.94 -8.73
N SER A 90 -6.86 -0.33 -9.07
CA SER A 90 -6.56 -1.45 -8.17
C SER A 90 -5.12 -1.91 -8.39
N ILE A 91 -4.38 -2.10 -7.30
CA ILE A 91 -2.97 -2.50 -7.30
C ILE A 91 -2.80 -3.69 -6.36
N ALA A 92 -2.26 -4.79 -6.87
CA ALA A 92 -1.90 -5.96 -6.07
C ALA A 92 -0.46 -5.81 -5.55
N PHE A 93 -0.30 -5.27 -4.35
CA PHE A 93 1.01 -5.01 -3.75
C PHE A 93 1.43 -6.15 -2.82
N LYS A 94 2.58 -6.78 -3.09
CA LYS A 94 3.07 -7.97 -2.33
C LYS A 94 4.50 -7.86 -1.83
N ASP A 95 5.33 -7.11 -2.54
CA ASP A 95 6.76 -7.01 -2.29
C ASP A 95 7.02 -5.90 -1.27
N ARG A 96 8.20 -5.90 -0.64
CA ARG A 96 8.58 -4.80 0.27
C ARG A 96 8.59 -3.45 -0.42
N GLU A 97 8.96 -3.46 -1.69
CA GLU A 97 9.04 -2.29 -2.55
C GLU A 97 8.47 -2.64 -3.91
N SER A 98 7.78 -1.71 -4.54
CA SER A 98 7.28 -1.86 -5.90
C SER A 98 7.33 -0.53 -6.63
N LYS A 99 7.59 -0.61 -7.94
CA LYS A 99 7.64 0.54 -8.83
C LYS A 99 6.65 0.30 -9.97
N ILE A 100 5.62 1.13 -10.04
CA ILE A 100 4.52 0.98 -11.00
C ILE A 100 4.55 2.18 -11.94
N LYS A 101 4.66 1.94 -13.25
CA LYS A 101 4.67 3.00 -14.25
C LYS A 101 3.30 3.67 -14.31
N LEU A 102 3.29 4.99 -14.28
CA LEU A 102 2.12 5.82 -14.51
C LEU A 102 2.12 6.34 -15.95
N ASP A 103 0.93 6.65 -16.45
CA ASP A 103 0.69 7.24 -17.76
C ASP A 103 0.96 8.75 -17.79
N SER A 104 0.81 9.42 -16.65
CA SER A 104 1.09 10.84 -16.48
C SER A 104 1.49 11.16 -15.05
N TRP A 105 1.86 12.42 -14.82
CA TRP A 105 1.95 12.98 -13.48
C TRP A 105 0.55 13.13 -12.86
N TYR A 106 0.45 12.88 -11.55
CA TYR A 106 -0.72 13.15 -10.73
C TYR A 106 -0.28 13.99 -9.53
N LYS A 107 -1.12 14.96 -9.12
CA LYS A 107 -0.84 15.83 -7.98
C LYS A 107 -0.83 15.06 -6.66
N TYR A 108 -1.78 14.15 -6.52
CA TYR A 108 -1.86 13.28 -5.35
C TYR A 108 -2.20 11.85 -5.73
N VAL A 109 -1.79 10.94 -4.86
CA VAL A 109 -2.34 9.60 -4.71
C VAL A 109 -2.99 9.49 -3.33
N HIS A 110 -4.19 8.92 -3.27
CA HIS A 110 -4.88 8.55 -2.05
C HIS A 110 -5.28 7.09 -2.18
N CYS A 111 -4.71 6.22 -1.35
CA CYS A 111 -5.13 4.83 -1.25
C CYS A 111 -5.93 4.60 0.02
N ASP A 112 -6.70 3.51 0.04
CA ASP A 112 -7.56 3.15 1.16
C ASP A 112 -8.71 4.12 1.41
N GLU A 113 -9.48 4.39 0.35
CA GLU A 113 -10.73 5.12 0.52
C GLU A 113 -11.66 4.39 1.50
N ASP A 114 -12.32 5.18 2.34
CA ASP A 114 -13.21 4.74 3.42
C ASP A 114 -12.58 3.83 4.49
N PHE A 115 -11.24 3.76 4.58
CA PHE A 115 -10.52 2.91 5.53
C PHE A 115 -10.98 1.44 5.46
N SER A 116 -11.15 0.93 4.24
CA SER A 116 -11.64 -0.42 3.98
C SER A 116 -10.54 -1.49 4.15
N GLY A 117 -9.28 -1.07 4.07
CA GLY A 117 -8.09 -1.87 4.31
C GLY A 117 -7.66 -1.90 5.78
N TYR A 118 -6.99 -2.98 6.17
CA TYR A 118 -6.37 -3.10 7.50
C TYR A 118 -4.88 -2.76 7.45
N TYR A 119 -4.56 -1.52 7.08
CA TYR A 119 -3.20 -0.99 7.01
C TYR A 119 -3.21 0.53 7.22
N LEU A 120 -2.03 1.12 7.44
CA LEU A 120 -1.89 2.57 7.47
C LEU A 120 -1.27 3.05 6.17
N MET A 121 -1.70 4.22 5.71
CA MET A 121 -1.05 4.93 4.61
C MET A 121 -0.08 5.99 5.16
N ASP A 122 1.05 6.10 4.50
CA ASP A 122 2.02 7.17 4.66
C ASP A 122 2.35 7.75 3.29
N TYR A 123 2.49 9.07 3.23
CA TYR A 123 2.78 9.79 2.01
C TYR A 123 3.94 10.75 2.25
N ASP A 124 4.62 11.18 1.19
CA ASP A 124 5.58 12.28 1.33
C ASP A 124 4.88 13.61 1.63
N SER A 125 5.66 14.60 2.06
CA SER A 125 5.13 15.92 2.44
C SER A 125 4.35 16.59 1.32
N THR A 126 4.79 16.41 0.07
CA THR A 126 4.16 17.01 -1.11
C THR A 126 2.76 16.43 -1.32
N ASN A 127 2.64 15.11 -1.27
CA ASN A 127 1.35 14.44 -1.44
C ASN A 127 0.40 14.75 -0.26
N TRP A 128 0.92 14.79 0.98
CA TRP A 128 0.11 15.23 2.13
C TRP A 128 -0.41 16.65 1.97
N GLU A 129 0.40 17.58 1.46
CA GLU A 129 -0.01 18.95 1.19
C GLU A 129 -1.10 19.01 0.11
N GLU A 130 -0.95 18.27 -1.00
CA GLU A 130 -1.96 18.21 -2.06
C GLU A 130 -3.27 17.59 -1.57
N LEU A 131 -3.22 16.53 -0.76
CA LEU A 131 -4.42 15.96 -0.13
C LEU A 131 -5.12 16.97 0.80
N ALA A 132 -4.36 17.71 1.62
CA ALA A 132 -4.91 18.76 2.46
C ALA A 132 -5.59 19.86 1.64
N ASN A 133 -4.96 20.28 0.53
CA ASN A 133 -5.51 21.28 -0.37
C ASN A 133 -6.85 20.83 -0.99
N VAL A 134 -6.97 19.55 -1.34
CA VAL A 134 -8.22 19.01 -1.91
C VAL A 134 -9.33 18.85 -0.88
N MET A 135 -9.01 18.63 0.40
CA MET A 135 -10.01 18.51 1.47
C MET A 135 -10.54 19.85 2.00
N ILE A 136 -9.76 20.92 1.87
CA ILE A 136 -10.14 22.27 2.34
C ILE A 136 -11.05 22.99 1.33
N ASN A 137 -11.00 22.61 0.06
CA ASN A 137 -11.80 23.18 -1.04
C ASN A 137 -13.09 22.41 -1.29
#